data_AF-W9H9Z2-F1
#
_entry.id   AF-W9H9Z2-F1
#
_cell.length_a   1.000
_cell.length_b   1.000
_cell.length_c   1.000
_cell.angle_alpha   90.00
_cell.angle_beta   90.00
_cell.angle_gamma   90.00
#
_symmetry.space_group_name_H-M   'P 1'
#
loop_
_entity.id
_entity.type
_entity.pdbx_description
1 polymer ?
#
loop_
_entity_poly.entity_id
_entity_poly.type
_entity_poly.pdbx_seq_one_letter_code
_entity_poly.pdbx_strand_id
1 'polypeptide(L)'
;MSERQPVAPATIPLCGPADTLELIAGGSRATAREPDRCEWVFGAVHRGFGTWTHLYLVIESSRLGRSEIRLSLVLEGDRLDEARRRAVAGWWRPVD
;
A
#
# COMPACT_ATOMS: atom_id res chain seq x y z
N MET A 1 -18.09 -8.21 -12.28
CA MET A 1 -16.72 -8.64 -11.88
C MET A 1 -16.57 -8.25 -10.43
N SER A 2 -16.34 -9.22 -9.53
CA SER A 2 -16.23 -8.93 -8.10
C SER A 2 -14.93 -8.17 -7.86
N GLU A 3 -15.01 -6.91 -7.44
CA GLU A 3 -13.84 -6.16 -7.02
C GLU A 3 -13.23 -6.89 -5.83
N ARG A 4 -12.03 -7.45 -6.03
CA ARG A 4 -11.32 -8.18 -4.97
C ARG A 4 -11.00 -7.16 -3.89
N GLN A 5 -11.65 -7.29 -2.73
CA GLN A 5 -11.38 -6.38 -1.61
C GLN A 5 -9.90 -6.47 -1.23
N PRO A 6 -9.27 -5.34 -0.87
CA PRO A 6 -7.93 -5.35 -0.32
C PRO A 6 -7.87 -6.30 0.86
N VAL A 7 -6.83 -7.14 0.92
CA VAL A 7 -6.54 -7.88 2.15
C VAL A 7 -6.38 -6.86 3.27
N ALA A 8 -7.05 -7.14 4.39
CA ALA A 8 -7.24 -6.19 5.47
C ALA A 8 -5.91 -5.52 5.89
N PRO A 9 -5.93 -4.19 6.19
CA PRO A 9 -4.75 -3.42 6.58
C PRO A 9 -3.96 -4.02 7.78
N ALA A 10 -4.59 -4.90 8.55
CA ALA A 10 -4.01 -5.65 9.65
C ALA A 10 -2.78 -6.50 9.28
N THR A 11 -2.45 -6.64 7.99
CA THR A 11 -1.29 -7.40 7.51
C THR A 11 -0.04 -6.57 7.25
N ILE A 12 -0.04 -5.23 7.34
CA ILE A 12 1.22 -4.47 7.32
C ILE A 12 1.84 -4.61 8.72
N PRO A 13 2.84 -5.50 8.90
CA PRO A 13 3.31 -5.92 10.22
C PRO A 13 4.11 -4.83 10.94
N LEU A 14 4.17 -3.62 10.37
CA LEU A 14 4.96 -2.48 10.81
C LEU A 14 4.10 -1.40 11.47
N CYS A 15 2.77 -1.51 11.43
CA CYS A 15 1.87 -0.53 12.07
C CYS A 15 1.47 -1.01 13.47
N GLY A 16 1.80 -0.22 14.49
CA GLY A 16 1.36 -0.43 15.86
C GLY A 16 -0.02 0.17 16.15
N PRO A 17 -0.59 -0.05 17.35
CA PRO A 17 -1.92 0.46 17.72
C PRO A 17 -2.08 2.00 17.68
N ALA A 18 -0.97 2.74 17.76
CA ALA A 18 -0.95 4.20 17.72
C ALA A 18 -0.77 4.77 16.28
N ASP A 19 -0.52 3.89 15.32
CA ASP A 19 -0.26 4.29 13.94
C ASP A 19 -1.57 4.44 13.17
N THR A 20 -1.59 5.35 12.21
CA THR A 20 -2.70 5.46 11.26
C THR A 20 -2.34 4.71 10.00
N LEU A 21 -3.27 3.94 9.43
CA LEU A 21 -3.09 3.25 8.17
C LEU A 21 -4.25 3.57 7.23
N GLU A 22 -3.93 4.09 6.05
CA GLU A 22 -4.88 4.44 4.99
C GLU A 22 -4.56 3.65 3.73
N LEU A 23 -5.58 3.01 3.13
CA LEU A 23 -5.48 2.55 1.76
C LEU A 23 -5.63 3.75 0.82
N ILE A 24 -4.55 4.08 0.11
CA ILE A 24 -4.53 5.20 -0.84
C ILE A 24 -5.12 4.77 -2.18
N ALA A 25 -4.75 3.59 -2.66
CA ALA A 25 -5.20 3.05 -3.94
C ALA A 25 -4.95 1.55 -4.04
N GLY A 26 -5.60 0.86 -4.97
CA GLY A 26 -5.30 -0.53 -5.24
C GLY A 26 -6.24 -1.17 -6.24
N GLY A 27 -5.88 -2.35 -6.70
CA GLY A 27 -6.64 -3.07 -7.72
C GLY A 27 -5.84 -4.14 -8.46
N SER A 28 -6.47 -4.70 -9.48
CA SER A 28 -5.85 -5.70 -10.35
C SER A 28 -4.70 -5.08 -11.16
N ARG A 29 -3.56 -5.75 -11.12
CA ARG A 29 -2.35 -5.48 -11.90
C ARG A 29 -1.87 -6.77 -12.55
N ALA A 30 -2.85 -7.50 -13.10
CA ALA A 30 -2.65 -8.77 -13.77
C ALA A 30 -1.60 -8.66 -14.89
N THR A 31 -0.75 -9.66 -14.98
CA THR A 31 0.20 -9.82 -16.09
C THR A 31 0.03 -11.21 -16.70
N ALA A 32 0.62 -11.45 -17.87
CA ALA A 32 0.61 -12.78 -18.47
C ALA A 32 1.24 -13.87 -17.57
N ARG A 33 2.17 -13.50 -16.69
CA ARG A 33 2.84 -14.42 -15.75
C ARG A 33 2.12 -14.54 -14.41
N GLU A 34 1.34 -13.52 -14.03
CA GLU A 34 0.65 -13.42 -12.75
C GLU A 34 -0.75 -12.84 -13.01
N PRO A 35 -1.70 -13.66 -13.51
CA PRO A 35 -3.02 -13.19 -13.95
C PRO A 35 -3.93 -12.77 -12.80
N ASP A 36 -3.62 -13.22 -11.58
CA ASP A 36 -4.35 -12.90 -10.35
C ASP A 36 -3.68 -11.80 -9.54
N ARG A 37 -2.68 -11.13 -10.12
CA ARG A 37 -1.86 -10.15 -9.43
C ARG A 37 -2.66 -8.92 -9.03
N CYS A 38 -2.57 -8.57 -7.76
CA CYS A 38 -3.15 -7.36 -7.20
C CYS A 38 -2.06 -6.53 -6.52
N GLU A 39 -2.20 -5.22 -6.61
CA GLU A 39 -1.34 -4.26 -5.93
C GLU A 39 -2.19 -3.29 -5.12
N TRP A 40 -1.72 -2.94 -3.93
CA TRP A 40 -2.34 -1.93 -3.07
C TRP A 40 -1.29 -1.00 -2.50
N VAL A 41 -1.60 0.28 -2.48
CA VAL A 41 -0.76 1.34 -1.93
C VAL A 41 -1.38 1.79 -0.62
N PHE A 42 -0.61 1.68 0.46
CA PHE A 42 -1.00 2.13 1.79
C PHE A 42 -0.11 3.28 2.25
N GLY A 43 -0.71 4.30 2.84
CA GLY A 43 -0.02 5.33 3.61
C GLY A 43 -0.13 5.03 5.10
N ALA A 44 0.99 4.98 5.81
CA ALA A 44 1.04 4.77 7.25
C ALA A 44 1.64 6.00 7.94
N VAL A 45 1.03 6.47 9.03
CA VAL A 45 1.64 7.46 9.93
C VAL A 45 2.05 6.75 11.20
N HIS A 46 3.35 6.52 11.35
CA HIS A 46 3.95 5.91 12.53
C HIS A 46 4.16 6.95 13.63
N ARG A 47 3.85 6.59 14.88
CA ARG A 47 3.96 7.50 16.04
C ARG A 47 4.79 6.96 17.21
N GLY A 48 5.24 5.70 17.14
CA GLY A 48 5.97 5.05 18.23
C GLY A 48 7.38 5.61 18.53
N PHE A 49 8.07 6.15 17.51
CA PHE A 49 9.45 6.66 17.63
C PHE A 49 9.60 7.97 16.84
N GLY A 50 8.82 8.97 17.21
CA GLY A 50 8.61 10.17 16.40
C GLY A 50 7.51 9.98 15.36
N THR A 51 7.17 11.04 14.64
CA THR A 51 6.13 10.99 13.60
C THR A 51 6.76 10.80 12.24
N TRP A 52 6.38 9.73 11.55
CA TRP A 52 6.88 9.39 10.22
C TRP A 52 5.74 8.95 9.33
N THR A 53 5.73 9.38 8.08
CA THR A 53 4.80 8.90 7.07
C THR A 53 5.50 7.95 6.10
N HIS A 54 5.05 6.71 6.06
CA HIS A 54 5.56 5.68 5.15
C HIS A 54 4.52 5.40 4.06
N LEU A 55 5.01 5.04 2.87
CA LEU A 55 4.17 4.53 1.81
C LEU A 55 4.59 3.11 1.46
N TYR A 56 3.67 2.18 1.63
CA TYR A 56 3.89 0.76 1.36
C TYR A 56 3.16 0.36 0.08
N LEU A 57 3.84 -0.40 -0.77
CA LEU A 57 3.23 -1.15 -1.86
C LEU A 57 3.11 -2.61 -1.41
N VAL A 58 1.89 -3.13 -1.36
CA VAL A 58 1.58 -4.53 -1.08
C VAL A 58 1.23 -5.21 -2.39
N ILE A 59 1.91 -6.31 -2.70
CA ILE A 59 1.73 -7.08 -3.92
C ILE A 59 1.30 -8.49 -3.54
N GLU A 60 0.22 -8.96 -4.15
CA GLU A 60 -0.24 -10.34 -4.00
C GLU A 60 -0.41 -11.01 -5.36
N SER A 61 -0.02 -12.27 -5.41
CA SER A 61 -0.33 -13.22 -6.47
C SER A 61 -0.15 -14.62 -5.88
N SER A 62 -0.95 -15.58 -6.34
CA SER A 62 -0.76 -17.00 -6.03
C SER A 62 0.67 -17.48 -6.26
N ARG A 63 1.39 -16.88 -7.22
CA ARG A 63 2.80 -17.22 -7.51
C ARG A 63 3.76 -16.85 -6.37
N LEU A 64 3.45 -15.81 -5.59
CA LEU A 64 4.33 -15.34 -4.51
C LEU A 64 4.25 -16.21 -3.25
N GLY A 65 3.16 -16.96 -3.06
CA GLY A 65 2.91 -17.78 -1.86
C GLY A 65 2.68 -16.99 -0.57
N ARG A 66 3.02 -15.69 -0.53
CA ARG A 66 2.75 -14.71 0.52
C ARG A 66 2.70 -13.30 -0.07
N SER A 67 2.10 -12.34 0.63
CA SER A 67 2.13 -10.94 0.23
C SER A 67 3.57 -10.40 0.28
N GLU A 68 3.98 -9.68 -0.75
CA GLU A 68 5.23 -8.91 -0.78
C GLU A 68 4.93 -7.47 -0.35
N ILE A 69 5.69 -6.94 0.61
CA ILE A 69 5.52 -5.57 1.11
C ILE A 69 6.78 -4.77 0.80
N ARG A 70 6.64 -3.65 0.08
CA ARG A 70 7.74 -2.76 -0.28
C ARG A 70 7.53 -1.38 0.33
N LEU A 71 8.49 -0.92 1.11
CA LEU A 71 8.54 0.48 1.53
C LEU A 71 9.04 1.34 0.35
N SER A 72 8.17 2.21 -0.16
CA SER A 72 8.39 2.97 -1.38
C SER A 72 8.68 4.45 -1.11
N LEU A 73 8.23 4.98 0.03
CA LEU A 73 8.51 6.36 0.47
C LEU A 73 8.58 6.44 1.98
N VAL A 74 9.45 7.30 2.50
CA VAL A 74 9.54 7.71 3.91
C VAL A 74 9.59 9.23 3.96
N LEU A 75 8.73 9.83 4.77
CA LEU A 75 8.68 11.27 5.03
C LEU A 75 8.68 11.50 6.53
N GLU A 76 9.40 12.52 6.98
CA GLU A 76 9.34 12.97 8.37
C GLU A 76 8.05 13.78 8.63
N GLY A 77 7.41 13.52 9.76
CA GLY A 77 6.15 14.13 10.18
C GLY A 77 4.90 13.43 9.64
N ASP A 78 3.74 13.98 10.00
CA ASP A 78 2.46 13.60 9.43
C ASP A 78 2.31 14.28 8.05
N ARG A 79 2.54 13.51 7.01
CA ARG A 79 2.63 13.93 5.61
C ARG A 79 1.76 13.05 4.73
N LEU A 80 0.66 12.52 5.26
CA LEU A 80 -0.19 11.55 4.56
C LEU A 80 -0.76 12.11 3.26
N ASP A 81 -1.19 13.38 3.26
CA ASP A 81 -1.67 14.04 2.04
C ASP A 81 -0.58 14.19 0.97
N GLU A 82 0.67 14.41 1.37
CA GLU A 82 1.80 14.46 0.45
C GLU A 82 2.11 13.07 -0.12
N ALA A 83 2.11 12.05 0.73
CA ALA A 83 2.26 10.66 0.31
C ALA A 83 1.17 10.27 -0.70
N ARG A 84 -0.10 10.65 -0.45
CA ARG A 84 -1.23 10.42 -1.36
C ARG A 84 -1.00 11.06 -2.74
N ARG A 85 -0.62 12.34 -2.78
CA ARG A 85 -0.33 13.04 -4.05
C ARG A 85 0.80 12.37 -4.83
N ARG A 86 1.90 11.98 -4.14
CA ARG A 86 3.04 11.30 -4.77
C ARG A 86 2.67 9.90 -5.27
N ALA A 87 1.84 9.17 -4.52
CA ALA A 87 1.35 7.84 -4.90
C ALA A 87 0.61 7.88 -6.25
N VAL A 88 -0.35 8.80 -6.37
CA VAL A 88 -1.19 8.95 -7.57
C VAL A 88 -0.36 9.47 -8.75
N ALA A 89 0.56 10.40 -8.52
CA ALA A 89 1.38 10.95 -9.60
C ALA A 89 2.43 9.95 -10.14
N GLY A 90 3.02 9.13 -9.27
CA GLY A 90 4.19 8.31 -9.60
C GLY A 90 3.93 6.81 -9.81
N TRP A 91 2.91 6.23 -9.16
CA TRP A 91 2.77 4.78 -9.09
C TRP A 91 1.39 4.27 -9.46
N TRP A 92 0.35 4.95 -8.98
CA TRP A 92 -1.02 4.51 -9.21
C TRP A 92 -1.71 5.39 -10.24
N ARG A 93 -1.86 4.86 -11.45
CA ARG A 93 -2.83 5.37 -12.42
C ARG A 93 -4.04 4.43 -12.38
N PRO A 94 -5.26 4.93 -12.14
CA PRO A 94 -6.46 4.15 -12.42
C PRO A 94 -6.35 3.61 -13.85
N VAL A 95 -6.63 2.33 -14.02
CA VAL A 95 -6.89 1.80 -15.36
C VAL A 95 -8.36 2.10 -15.59
N ASP A 96 -8.66 3.00 -16.53
CA ASP A 96 -10.03 3.33 -16.94
C ASP A 96 -10.78 2.09 -17.45
#